data_AF-A0A1X1MK89-F1
#
_entry.id   AF-A0A1X1MK89-F1
#
_cell.length_a   1.000
_cell.length_b   1.000
_cell.length_c   1.000
_cell.angle_alpha   90.00
_cell.angle_beta   90.00
_cell.angle_gamma   90.00
#
_symmetry.space_group_name_H-M   'P 1'
#
loop_
_entity.id
_entity.type
_entity.pdbx_description
1 polymer ?
#
loop_
_entity_poly.entity_id
_entity_poly.type
_entity_poly.pdbx_seq_one_letter_code
_entity_poly.pdbx_strand_id
1 'polypeptide(L)'
;MPIFPSDAPDPDRTPGGDVPLIVASIVRPGVYALTLRPGADAREIAEVLACMPVDAFLTEHVGDIDLTMVFRTVPDGREPDPTGGVTPTAPAAARGTRP
;
A
#
# COMPACT_ATOMS: atom_id res chain seq x y z
N MET A 1 18.62 11.35 7.13
CA MET A 1 18.08 10.16 7.82
C MET A 1 17.42 9.28 6.78
N PRO A 2 17.71 7.97 6.73
CA PRO A 2 16.97 7.07 5.85
C PRO A 2 15.52 6.98 6.34
N ILE A 3 14.57 7.01 5.40
CA ILE A 3 13.12 6.96 5.66
C ILE A 3 12.69 5.52 6.01
N PHE A 4 13.51 4.53 5.64
CA PHE A 4 13.30 3.13 5.94
C PHE A 4 14.43 2.62 6.85
N PRO A 5 14.11 1.91 7.94
CA PRO A 5 15.13 1.27 8.76
C PRO A 5 15.86 0.19 7.92
N SER A 6 17.15 -0.01 8.21
CA SER A 6 17.92 -1.14 7.67
C SER A 6 17.29 -2.46 8.08
N ASP A 7 17.52 -3.48 7.24
CA ASP A 7 17.03 -4.87 7.18
C ASP A 7 17.26 -5.73 8.46
N ALA A 8 17.18 -5.12 9.64
CA ALA A 8 17.20 -5.82 10.91
C ALA A 8 15.84 -6.50 11.11
N PRO A 9 15.81 -7.82 11.39
CA PRO A 9 14.56 -8.50 11.70
C PRO A 9 13.90 -7.81 12.90
N ASP A 10 12.65 -7.37 12.72
CA ASP A 10 11.89 -6.70 13.76
C ASP A 10 11.74 -7.66 14.97
N PRO A 11 12.30 -7.32 16.13
CA PRO A 11 12.23 -8.18 17.32
C PRO A 11 10.80 -8.37 17.83
N ASP A 12 9.83 -7.60 17.33
CA ASP A 12 8.45 -7.59 17.81
C ASP A 12 7.49 -8.51 17.03
N ARG A 13 8.03 -9.39 16.16
CA ARG A 13 7.22 -10.45 15.52
C ARG A 13 6.79 -11.44 16.58
N THR A 14 5.68 -11.15 17.26
CA THR A 14 5.03 -12.07 18.20
C THR A 14 4.60 -13.31 17.41
N PRO A 15 5.22 -14.48 17.59
CA PRO A 15 4.82 -15.68 16.89
C PRO A 15 3.59 -16.23 17.63
N GLY A 16 2.38 -16.06 17.07
CA GLY A 16 1.21 -16.57 17.77
C GLY A 16 -0.15 -16.09 17.28
N GLY A 17 -0.46 -16.28 16.00
CA GLY A 17 -1.84 -16.26 15.54
C GLY A 17 -1.92 -16.54 14.05
N ASP A 18 -2.66 -17.56 13.64
CA ASP A 18 -2.94 -17.94 12.24
C ASP A 18 -3.71 -16.86 11.44
N VAL A 19 -3.73 -15.62 11.91
CA VAL A 19 -4.50 -14.53 11.34
C VAL A 19 -3.56 -13.65 10.50
N PRO A 20 -3.81 -13.50 9.20
CA PRO A 20 -2.97 -12.67 8.33
C PRO A 20 -2.92 -11.22 8.84
N LEU A 21 -1.73 -10.61 8.79
CA LEU A 21 -1.52 -9.22 9.21
C LEU A 21 -2.03 -8.21 8.17
N ILE A 22 -2.18 -8.66 6.92
CA ILE A 22 -2.72 -7.89 5.82
C ILE A 22 -3.86 -8.69 5.18
N VAL A 23 -5.05 -8.09 5.12
CA VAL A 23 -6.21 -8.68 4.46
C VAL A 23 -6.68 -7.76 3.36
N ALA A 24 -6.62 -8.23 2.12
CA ALA A 24 -7.22 -7.57 0.97
C ALA A 24 -8.56 -8.25 0.63
N SER A 25 -9.60 -7.47 0.42
CA SER A 25 -10.93 -7.96 0.07
C SER A 25 -11.61 -7.07 -0.96
N ILE A 26 -12.48 -7.67 -1.78
CA ILE A 26 -13.33 -6.94 -2.72
C ILE A 26 -14.70 -6.80 -2.08
N VAL A 27 -15.08 -5.57 -1.74
CA VAL A 27 -16.39 -5.27 -1.12
C VAL A 27 -17.49 -5.35 -2.17
N ARG A 28 -17.22 -4.80 -3.35
CA ARG A 28 -18.05 -4.85 -4.56
C ARG A 28 -17.16 -4.54 -5.77
N PRO A 29 -17.60 -4.79 -7.02
CA PRO A 29 -16.80 -4.50 -8.20
C PRO A 29 -16.25 -3.05 -8.18
N GLY A 30 -14.95 -2.89 -8.36
CA GLY A 30 -14.27 -1.59 -8.33
C GLY A 30 -14.06 -0.98 -6.94
N VAL A 31 -14.38 -1.70 -5.85
CA VAL A 31 -14.16 -1.26 -4.47
C VAL A 31 -13.40 -2.31 -3.67
N TYR A 32 -12.22 -1.92 -3.18
CA TYR A 32 -11.27 -2.79 -2.50
C TYR A 32 -11.05 -2.30 -1.08
N ALA A 33 -11.04 -3.21 -0.12
CA ALA A 33 -10.71 -2.90 1.27
C ALA A 33 -9.43 -3.64 1.66
N LEU A 34 -8.46 -2.89 2.21
CA LEU A 34 -7.20 -3.38 2.74
C LEU A 34 -7.17 -3.15 4.25
N THR A 35 -7.16 -4.23 5.03
CA THR A 35 -7.03 -4.15 6.50
C THR A 35 -5.59 -4.48 6.89
N LEU A 36 -4.96 -3.58 7.63
CA LEU A 36 -3.61 -3.70 8.15
C LEU A 36 -3.68 -3.85 9.67
N ARG A 37 -3.12 -4.93 10.18
CA ARG A 37 -3.02 -5.21 11.62
C ARG A 37 -1.65 -4.75 12.15
N PRO A 38 -1.53 -4.47 13.45
CA PRO A 38 -0.24 -4.16 14.06
C PRO A 38 0.82 -5.22 13.73
N GLY A 39 2.01 -4.75 13.36
CA GLY A 39 3.13 -5.60 12.94
C GLY A 39 3.17 -5.93 11.44
N ALA A 40 2.24 -5.41 10.63
CA ALA A 40 2.34 -5.51 9.17
C ALA A 40 3.61 -4.81 8.65
N ASP A 41 4.37 -5.51 7.81
CA ASP A 41 5.63 -5.02 7.28
C ASP A 41 5.43 -4.12 6.03
N ALA A 42 6.27 -3.09 5.90
CA ALA A 42 6.15 -2.11 4.82
C ALA A 42 6.34 -2.73 3.42
N ARG A 43 7.20 -3.76 3.29
CA ARG A 43 7.38 -4.48 2.03
C ARG A 43 6.14 -5.32 1.71
N GLU A 44 5.58 -6.03 2.70
CA GLU A 44 4.34 -6.79 2.52
C GLU A 44 3.17 -5.87 2.11
N ILE A 45 3.08 -4.67 2.71
CA ILE A 45 2.10 -3.66 2.32
C ILE A 45 2.32 -3.21 0.87
N ALA A 46 3.56 -2.92 0.49
CA ALA A 46 3.89 -2.51 -0.88
C ALA A 46 3.57 -3.60 -1.91
N GLU A 47 3.84 -4.87 -1.59
CA GLU A 47 3.52 -6.02 -2.43
C GLU A 47 2.00 -6.15 -2.64
N VAL A 48 1.19 -5.96 -1.60
CA VAL A 48 -0.27 -6.00 -1.72
C VAL A 48 -0.82 -4.78 -2.49
N LEU A 49 -0.27 -3.59 -2.27
CA LEU A 49 -0.65 -2.40 -3.03
C LEU A 49 -0.29 -2.52 -4.51
N ALA A 50 0.81 -3.22 -4.86
CA ALA A 50 1.18 -3.49 -6.25
C ALA A 50 0.18 -4.41 -6.98
N CYS A 51 -0.64 -5.17 -6.24
CA CYS A 51 -1.72 -5.98 -6.79
C CYS A 51 -3.05 -5.23 -6.95
N MET A 52 -3.15 -3.99 -6.46
CA MET A 52 -4.35 -3.16 -6.64
C MET A 52 -4.42 -2.62 -8.08
N PRO A 53 -5.62 -2.31 -8.60
CA PRO A 53 -5.74 -1.63 -9.88
C PRO A 53 -4.95 -0.32 -9.89
N VAL A 54 -4.28 -0.01 -11.01
CA VAL A 54 -3.44 1.18 -11.16
C VAL A 54 -4.21 2.50 -11.01
N ASP A 55 -5.51 2.46 -11.29
CA ASP A 55 -6.44 3.58 -11.18
C ASP A 55 -7.19 3.60 -9.83
N ALA A 56 -6.86 2.69 -8.92
CA ALA A 56 -7.44 2.67 -7.58
C ALA A 56 -6.86 3.79 -6.71
N PHE A 57 -7.72 4.57 -6.06
CA PHE A 57 -7.32 5.61 -5.12
C PHE A 57 -7.99 5.45 -3.77
N LEU A 58 -7.29 5.85 -2.71
CA LEU A 58 -7.80 5.81 -1.34
C LEU A 58 -8.97 6.79 -1.19
N THR A 59 -10.11 6.29 -0.75
CA THR A 59 -11.32 7.10 -0.50
C THR A 59 -11.57 7.38 0.96
N GLU A 60 -11.25 6.42 1.84
CA GLU A 60 -11.48 6.53 3.27
C GLU A 60 -10.55 5.59 4.04
N HIS A 61 -10.30 5.93 5.31
CA HIS A 61 -9.58 5.10 6.27
C HIS A 61 -10.39 5.02 7.57
N VAL A 62 -10.40 3.86 8.22
CA VAL A 62 -11.13 3.60 9.48
C VAL A 62 -10.31 2.69 10.39
N GLY A 63 -10.41 2.92 11.70
CA GLY A 63 -9.83 2.06 12.74
C GLY A 63 -8.52 2.61 13.33
N ASP A 64 -8.38 2.48 14.65
CA ASP A 64 -7.24 3.03 15.40
C ASP A 64 -6.12 2.01 15.64
N ILE A 65 -6.47 0.72 15.74
CA ILE A 65 -5.53 -0.38 15.99
C ILE A 65 -5.29 -1.16 14.70
N ASP A 66 -6.38 -1.62 14.08
CA ASP A 66 -6.34 -2.18 12.73
C ASP A 66 -6.76 -1.07 11.76
N LEU A 67 -5.88 -0.71 10.83
CA LEU A 67 -6.14 0.32 9.83
C LEU A 67 -6.81 -0.31 8.61
N THR A 68 -8.05 0.05 8.34
CA THR A 68 -8.75 -0.33 7.11
C THR A 68 -8.74 0.81 6.12
N MET A 69 -8.19 0.58 4.93
CA MET A 69 -8.13 1.51 3.81
C MET A 69 -9.06 1.05 2.69
N VAL A 70 -9.95 1.93 2.21
CA VAL A 70 -10.89 1.61 1.12
C VAL A 70 -10.49 2.34 -0.15
N PHE A 71 -10.27 1.58 -1.22
CA PHE A 71 -9.89 2.08 -2.53
C PHE A 71 -11.04 1.95 -3.53
N ARG A 72 -11.15 2.90 -4.45
CA ARG A 72 -12.09 2.84 -5.58
C ARG A 72 -11.37 3.06 -6.90
N THR A 73 -11.78 2.33 -7.92
CA THR A 73 -11.36 2.56 -9.31
C THR A 73 -12.07 3.78 -9.89
N VAL A 74 -11.43 4.47 -10.82
CA VAL A 74 -12.04 5.61 -11.51
C VAL A 74 -12.97 5.06 -12.59
N PRO A 75 -14.29 5.36 -12.54
CA PRO A 75 -15.17 5.04 -13.67
C PRO A 75 -14.66 5.81 -14.90
N ASP A 76 -14.34 5.09 -15.97
CA ASP A 76 -13.88 5.60 -17.29
C ASP A 76 -12.42 6.08 -17.39
N GLY A 77 -11.55 5.67 -16.48
CA GLY A 77 -10.15 6.12 -16.42
C GLY A 77 -9.12 5.38 -17.29
N ARG A 78 -9.37 5.21 -18.61
CA ARG A 78 -8.39 4.73 -19.61
C ARG A 78 -7.91 3.27 -19.40
N GLU A 79 -8.05 2.41 -20.41
CA GLU A 79 -7.35 1.11 -20.41
C GLU A 79 -5.85 1.33 -20.12
N PRO A 80 -5.21 0.48 -19.28
CA PRO A 80 -3.75 0.45 -19.26
C PRO A 80 -3.30 0.01 -20.65
N ASP A 81 -2.66 0.91 -21.38
CA ASP A 81 -1.99 0.59 -22.64
C ASP A 81 -1.05 -0.61 -22.39
N PRO A 82 -1.21 -1.76 -23.08
CA PRO A 82 -0.38 -2.93 -22.83
C PRO A 82 1.08 -2.76 -23.31
N THR A 83 1.50 -1.55 -23.69
CA THR A 83 2.84 -1.30 -24.24
C THR A 83 3.61 -0.24 -23.46
N GLY A 84 4.62 -0.68 -22.71
CA GLY A 84 5.79 0.14 -22.37
C GLY A 84 5.92 0.45 -20.89
N GLY A 85 6.70 -0.38 -20.20
CA GLY A 85 7.16 -0.12 -18.84
C GLY A 85 7.79 1.27 -18.74
N VAL A 86 7.21 2.11 -17.91
CA VAL A 86 7.93 3.22 -17.30
C VAL A 86 8.14 2.79 -15.86
N THR A 87 9.35 2.36 -15.55
CA THR A 87 9.82 2.21 -14.17
C THR A 87 9.37 3.48 -13.42
N PRO A 88 8.69 3.38 -12.26
CA PRO A 88 8.38 4.56 -11.48
C PRO A 88 9.69 5.31 -11.23
N THR A 89 9.85 6.47 -11.86
CA THR A 89 10.96 7.35 -11.51
C THR A 89 10.77 7.66 -10.04
N ALA A 90 11.71 7.21 -9.22
CA ALA A 90 11.72 7.44 -7.78
C ALA A 90 11.30 8.89 -7.46
N PRO A 91 10.59 9.14 -6.35
CA PRO A 91 10.10 10.47 -6.04
C PRO A 91 11.24 11.47 -6.14
N ALA A 92 11.06 12.50 -6.96
CA ALA A 92 12.05 13.54 -7.14
C ALA A 92 12.33 14.17 -5.76
N ALA A 93 13.52 13.94 -5.22
CA ALA A 93 13.95 14.61 -4.00
C ALA A 93 13.85 16.11 -4.25
N ALA A 94 12.98 16.79 -3.51
CA ALA A 94 12.85 18.23 -3.54
C ALA A 94 14.20 18.84 -3.13
N ARG A 95 15.01 19.25 -4.12
CA ARG A 95 16.22 20.04 -3.88
C ARG A 95 15.79 21.46 -3.54
N GLY A 96 15.40 21.67 -2.28
CA GLY A 96 15.32 23.00 -1.70
C GLY A 96 16.73 23.57 -1.56
N THR A 97 17.07 24.58 -2.35
CA THR A 97 18.21 25.45 -2.06
C THR A 97 17.90 26.23 -0.78
N ARG A 98 18.69 26.01 0.27
CA ARG A 98 18.59 26.74 1.54
C ARG A 98 19.23 28.14 1.40
N PRO A 99 18.57 29.23 1.84
CA PRO A 99 19.21 30.54 2.04
C PRO A 99 20.21 30.53 3.20
#